data_AF-A0AAV3RYG3-F1
#
_entry.id   AF-A0AAV3RYG3-F1
#
_cell.length_a   1.000
_cell.length_b   1.000
_cell.length_c   1.000
_cell.angle_alpha   90.00
_cell.angle_beta   90.00
_cell.angle_gamma   90.00
#
_symmetry.space_group_name_H-M   'P 1'
#
loop_
_entity.id
_entity.type
_entity.pdbx_description
1 polymer ?
#
loop_
_entity_poly.entity_id
_entity_poly.type
_entity_poly.pdbx_seq_one_letter_code
_entity_poly.pdbx_strand_id
1 'polypeptide(L)'
;MERIDEALHFYGAFFDCLESKIPRGSVERYQVEKIVFGQEIKNIVACEGLERTTRHEKLEKWIPRLEMAGFMKPLYSVSAWRFRR
;
A
#
# COMPACT_ATOMS: atom_id res chain seq x y z
N MET A 1 13.42 13.55 -3.83
CA MET A 1 13.61 12.23 -4.48
C MET A 1 13.11 11.07 -3.63
N GLU A 2 13.11 11.14 -2.29
CA GLU A 2 12.64 10.04 -1.42
C GLU A 2 11.28 9.44 -1.83
N ARG A 3 10.28 10.28 -2.13
CA ARG A 3 8.94 9.80 -2.50
C ARG A 3 8.92 8.89 -3.74
N ILE A 4 9.77 9.16 -4.73
CA ILE A 4 9.85 8.34 -5.95
C ILE A 4 10.48 7.00 -5.61
N ASP A 5 11.56 7.03 -4.83
CA ASP A 5 12.29 5.84 -4.42
C ASP A 5 11.43 4.92 -3.53
N GLU A 6 10.71 5.48 -2.54
CA GLU A 6 9.78 4.72 -1.70
C GLU A 6 8.65 4.09 -2.52
N ALA A 7 8.07 4.84 -3.48
CA ALA A 7 7.02 4.32 -4.35
C ALA A 7 7.55 3.22 -5.28
N LEU A 8 8.75 3.39 -5.84
CA LEU A 8 9.37 2.39 -6.70
C LEU A 8 9.58 1.07 -5.95
N HIS A 9 10.15 1.12 -4.75
CA HIS A 9 10.35 -0.06 -3.93
C HIS A 9 9.02 -0.71 -3.52
N PHE A 10 8.05 0.10 -3.11
CA PHE A 10 6.74 -0.40 -2.67
C PHE A 10 5.97 -1.08 -3.82
N TYR A 11 5.74 -0.38 -4.93
CA TYR A 11 5.00 -0.96 -6.05
C TYR A 11 5.82 -2.03 -6.76
N GLY A 12 7.15 -1.93 -6.84
CA GLY A 12 8.01 -2.98 -7.39
C GLY A 12 7.73 -4.34 -6.75
N ALA A 13 7.66 -4.39 -5.41
CA ALA A 13 7.31 -5.62 -4.70
C ALA A 13 5.91 -6.15 -5.06
N PHE A 14 4.93 -5.27 -5.29
CA PHE A 14 3.58 -5.68 -5.73
C PHE A 14 3.56 -6.22 -7.17
N PHE A 15 4.28 -5.58 -8.09
CA PHE A 15 4.43 -6.07 -9.46
C PHE A 15 5.12 -7.43 -9.49
N ASP A 16 6.17 -7.65 -8.67
CA ASP A 16 6.82 -8.95 -8.52
C ASP A 16 5.86 -10.02 -7.96
N CYS A 17 5.03 -9.66 -6.97
CA CYS A 17 4.00 -10.55 -6.44
C CYS A 17 3.00 -10.98 -7.53
N LEU A 18 2.50 -10.03 -8.31
CA LEU A 18 1.55 -10.30 -9.40
C LEU A 18 2.18 -11.16 -10.51
N GLU A 19 3.43 -10.85 -10.90
CA GLU A 19 4.19 -11.64 -11.87
C GLU A 19 4.35 -13.09 -11.42
N SER A 20 4.57 -13.32 -10.13
CA SER A 20 4.78 -14.67 -9.60
C SER A 20 3.51 -15.54 -9.51
N LYS A 21 2.31 -14.93 -9.49
CA LYS A 21 1.04 -15.64 -9.22
C LYS A 21 0.00 -15.53 -10.33
N ILE A 22 0.05 -14.49 -11.15
CA ILE A 22 -1.02 -14.16 -12.09
C ILE A 22 -0.47 -14.12 -13.53
N PRO A 23 -1.07 -14.88 -14.47
CA PRO A 23 -0.66 -14.87 -15.87
C PRO A 23 -0.67 -13.45 -16.46
N ARG A 24 0.32 -13.14 -17.30
CA ARG A 24 0.46 -11.82 -17.95
C ARG A 24 -0.72 -11.43 -18.84
N GLY A 25 -1.46 -12.41 -19.37
CA GLY A 25 -2.67 -12.17 -20.18
C GLY A 25 -3.95 -11.92 -19.38
N SER A 26 -3.90 -11.92 -18.04
CA SER A 26 -5.07 -11.67 -17.20
C SER A 26 -5.52 -10.21 -17.32
N VAL A 27 -6.82 -10.04 -17.60
CA VAL A 27 -7.46 -8.72 -17.65
C VAL A 27 -7.47 -8.07 -16.26
N GLU A 28 -7.69 -8.87 -15.23
CA GLU A 28 -7.71 -8.44 -13.83
C GLU A 28 -6.35 -7.90 -13.41
N ARG A 29 -5.27 -8.59 -13.78
CA ARG A 29 -3.90 -8.13 -13.54
C ARG A 29 -3.66 -6.78 -14.21
N TYR A 30 -4.02 -6.66 -15.49
CA TYR A 30 -3.87 -5.42 -16.23
C TYR A 30 -4.65 -4.26 -15.60
N GLN A 31 -5.87 -4.52 -15.12
CA GLN A 31 -6.68 -3.52 -14.42
C GLN A 31 -6.01 -3.06 -13.12
N VAL A 32 -5.50 -3.99 -12.31
CA VAL A 32 -4.80 -3.64 -11.06
C VAL A 32 -3.53 -2.84 -11.35
N GLU A 33 -2.67 -3.33 -12.25
CA GLU A 33 -1.40 -2.67 -12.57
C GLU A 33 -1.61 -1.28 -13.17
N LYS A 34 -2.53 -1.15 -14.13
CA LYS A 34 -2.70 0.12 -14.87
C LYS A 34 -3.62 1.11 -14.17
N ILE A 35 -4.75 0.64 -13.66
CA ILE A 35 -5.81 1.53 -13.14
C ILE A 35 -5.57 1.80 -11.66
N VAL A 36 -5.25 0.78 -10.86
CA VAL A 36 -5.05 0.97 -9.42
C VAL A 36 -3.64 1.51 -9.16
N PHE A 37 -2.60 0.72 -9.44
CA PHE A 37 -1.23 1.12 -9.14
C PHE A 37 -0.78 2.29 -10.02
N GLY A 38 -1.07 2.25 -11.32
CA GLY A 38 -0.70 3.33 -12.23
C GLY A 38 -1.26 4.71 -11.85
N GLN A 39 -2.51 4.78 -11.36
CA GLN A 39 -3.08 6.05 -10.91
C GLN A 39 -2.45 6.55 -9.61
N GLU A 40 -2.20 5.65 -8.65
CA GLU A 40 -1.53 6.03 -7.41
C GLU A 40 -0.09 6.47 -7.64
N ILE A 41 0.68 5.73 -8.44
CA ILE A 41 2.05 6.10 -8.84
C ILE A 41 2.04 7.47 -9.52
N LYS A 42 1.10 7.71 -10.45
CA LYS A 42 0.96 9.02 -11.11
C LYS A 42 0.67 10.12 -10.10
N ASN A 43 -0.23 9.90 -9.14
CA ASN A 43 -0.55 10.91 -8.14
C ASN A 43 0.65 11.19 -7.21
N ILE A 44 1.39 10.15 -6.81
CA ILE A 44 2.59 10.27 -5.98
C ILE A 44 3.71 11.03 -6.70
N VAL A 45 3.95 10.75 -7.98
CA VAL A 45 5.10 11.29 -8.72
C VAL A 45 4.81 12.67 -9.29
N ALA A 46 3.63 12.87 -9.88
CA ALA A 46 3.34 14.05 -10.70
C ALA A 46 2.49 15.12 -10.01
N CYS A 47 1.70 14.77 -8.98
CA CYS A 47 0.87 15.75 -8.27
C CYS A 47 1.60 16.33 -7.05
N GLU A 48 1.33 17.59 -6.73
CA GLU A 48 1.87 18.28 -5.56
C GLU A 48 0.75 18.98 -4.78
N GLY A 49 1.07 19.49 -3.57
CA GLY A 49 0.10 20.27 -2.80
C GLY A 49 -1.24 19.56 -2.59
N LEU A 50 -2.35 20.29 -2.74
CA LEU A 50 -3.70 19.76 -2.55
C LEU A 50 -4.12 18.73 -3.61
N GLU A 51 -3.49 18.73 -4.78
CA GLU A 51 -3.80 17.80 -5.88
C GLU A 51 -3.25 16.40 -5.61
N ARG A 52 -2.23 16.30 -4.73
CA ARG A 52 -1.70 15.00 -4.29
C ARG A 52 -2.56 14.42 -3.17
N THR A 53 -3.37 13.44 -3.53
CA THR A 53 -4.30 12.72 -2.66
C THR A 53 -3.70 11.44 -2.09
N THR A 54 -2.81 10.77 -2.83
CA THR A 54 -2.10 9.57 -2.38
C THR A 54 -0.92 9.97 -1.48
N ARG A 55 -1.09 9.73 -0.17
CA ARG A 55 -0.16 10.14 0.90
C ARG A 55 0.06 9.01 1.90
N HIS A 56 0.51 7.86 1.42
CA HIS A 56 0.82 6.75 2.30
C HIS A 56 1.84 7.17 3.37
N GLU A 57 1.56 6.77 4.61
CA GLU A 57 2.46 6.94 5.73
C GLU A 57 2.68 5.57 6.37
N LYS A 58 3.89 5.33 6.88
CA LYS A 58 4.21 4.10 7.59
C LYS A 58 3.40 4.01 8.89
N LEU A 59 3.21 2.79 9.39
CA LEU A 59 2.40 2.53 10.58
C LEU A 59 2.90 3.32 11.81
N GLU A 60 4.21 3.55 11.92
CA GLU A 60 4.83 4.31 13.02
C GLU A 60 4.34 5.76 13.07
N LYS A 61 3.89 6.33 11.94
CA LYS A 61 3.26 7.66 11.90
C LYS A 61 1.78 7.60 12.25
N TRP A 62 1.09 6.51 11.90
CA TRP A 62 -0.33 6.33 12.19
C TRP A 62 -0.61 6.06 13.66
N ILE A 63 0.24 5.29 14.35
CA ILE A 63 0.07 4.95 15.77
C ILE A 63 -0.15 6.21 16.65
N PRO A 64 0.76 7.20 16.68
CA PRO A 64 0.57 8.38 17.53
C PRO A 64 -0.65 9.22 17.11
N ARG A 65 -0.99 9.29 15.81
CA ARG A 65 -2.21 9.99 15.34
C ARG A 65 -3.47 9.34 15.91
N LEU A 66 -3.52 8.01 15.92
CA LEU A 66 -4.64 7.25 16.46
C LEU A 66 -4.72 7.36 17.99
N GLU A 67 -3.59 7.29 18.68
CA GLU A 67 -3.51 7.48 20.14
C GLU A 67 -3.97 8.88 20.56
N MET A 68 -3.54 9.92 19.84
CA MET A 68 -4.01 11.29 20.07
C MET A 68 -5.52 11.46 19.83
N ALA A 69 -6.11 10.66 18.96
CA ALA A 69 -7.55 10.61 18.72
C ALA A 69 -8.30 9.72 19.73
N GLY A 70 -7.61 9.17 20.75
CA GLY A 70 -8.18 8.35 21.82
C GLY A 70 -8.31 6.87 21.49
N PHE A 71 -7.75 6.39 20.38
CA PHE A 71 -7.74 4.98 20.03
C PHE A 71 -6.55 4.26 20.67
N MET A 72 -6.78 3.06 21.20
CA MET A 72 -5.72 2.19 21.71
C MET A 72 -5.33 1.13 20.69
N LYS A 73 -4.04 0.81 20.64
CA LYS A 73 -3.52 -0.27 19.79
C LYS A 73 -4.16 -1.61 20.22
N PRO A 74 -4.88 -2.31 19.33
CA PRO A 74 -5.41 -3.63 19.65
C PRO A 74 -4.26 -4.63 19.78
N LEU A 75 -4.34 -5.51 20.79
CA LEU A 75 -3.45 -6.65 20.90
C LEU A 75 -3.88 -7.70 19.88
N TYR A 76 -3.09 -7.89 18.83
CA TYR A 76 -3.27 -9.06 17.97
C TYR A 76 -2.81 -10.30 18.75
N SER A 77 -3.75 -11.15 19.15
CA SER A 77 -3.40 -12.39 19.85
C SER A 77 -2.76 -13.40 18.90
N VAL A 78 -1.61 -13.96 19.29
CA VAL A 78 -0.95 -15.07 18.58
C VAL A 78 -1.85 -16.32 18.52
N SER A 79 -2.81 -16.46 19.45
CA SER A 79 -3.74 -17.60 19.48
C SER A 79 -4.88 -17.52 18.46
N ALA A 80 -5.15 -16.36 17.85
CA ALA A 80 -6.23 -16.20 16.86
C ALA A 80 -5.98 -17.03 15.57
N TRP A 81 -4.73 -17.37 15.27
CA TRP A 81 -4.36 -18.20 14.11
C TRP A 81 -4.34 -19.72 14.40
N ARG A 82 -4.45 -20.14 15.67
CA ARG A 82 -4.30 -21.56 16.07
C ARG A 82 -5.58 -22.40 15.99
N PHE A 83 -6.72 -21.79 15.67
CA PHE A 83 -8.04 -22.47 15.70
C PHE A 83 -8.64 -22.80 14.32
N ARG A 84 -7.83 -22.78 13.25
CA ARG A 84 -8.21 -23.26 11.92
C ARG A 84 -7.20 -24.30 11.41
N ARG A 85 -7.20 -25.48 12.03
CA ARG A 85 -6.82 -26.75 11.39
C ARG A 85 -7.73 -27.85 11.93
#